data_AF-A0A8T3RGP1-F1
#
_entry.id   AF-A0A8T3RGP1-F1
#
_cell.length_a   1.000
_cell.length_b   1.000
_cell.length_c   1.000
_cell.angle_alpha   90.00
_cell.angle_beta   90.00
_cell.angle_gamma   90.00
#
_symmetry.space_group_name_H-M   'P 1'
#
loop_
_entity.id
_entity.type
_entity.pdbx_description
1 polymer ?
#
loop_
_entity_poly.entity_id
_entity_poly.type
_entity_poly.pdbx_seq_one_letter_code
_entity_poly.pdbx_strand_id
1 'polypeptide(L)'
;MNAYRLRITGMTCEQCARSVEKVLNALPGTDARVSYENALAQVETACGDTRHLLRLVQAAGYGASLLADDERRPFTEGGGRHLKVAIIGSGSAAFACAIRAAEEGAQVTLIEAGTLGGTCVNVGCVPSKIMIRAAHLAHLTVAHPFAGLERRGHAIDRAALLSQQQARVEELRQAKYKNILDNNSNINLVHGRARFLDAHTLEIAAAEGCLKTLRPDRVLIATGATAAIPPTPGLAHTPYWTSTEALVAADIPKHLIVYGGSVVAVELGQAFLRLGSRVTLIARSTLLSKLDPALGEGLQAALEQEGMRILTHAIVNKVSYGRQWLRKRFSIEVDGETIHGDQLLVATGRQPNTAAIGIAEVGIKTTATGAIVIDDHMRTTVEHIYAAGDCTNQPQLVYVAAAAGTRTAVNMTGGDATLDLCTLPAVVFTDPPVATVGVTEAQARARGIEAESRILTLDNVPRALANFETRGFIKLVAERATGRLLGAQVLAAEGGEIIQSAALALRNRMSVQGLADQLFPYLTMVEGLKLCAQTFTRDVKQLSCCAG
;
A
#
# COMPACT_ATOMS: atom_id res chain seq x y z
N MET A 1 36.43 29.90 3.12
CA MET A 1 35.43 30.85 3.64
C MET A 1 35.94 31.30 5.00
N ASN A 2 35.92 32.61 5.25
CA ASN A 2 36.28 33.15 6.56
C ASN A 2 35.02 33.21 7.41
N ALA A 3 35.13 32.73 8.65
CA ALA A 3 34.04 32.74 9.62
C ALA A 3 34.25 33.91 10.60
N TYR A 4 33.25 34.76 10.73
CA TYR A 4 33.24 35.90 11.65
C TYR A 4 32.07 35.78 12.63
N ARG A 5 32.29 36.23 13.87
CA ARG A 5 31.23 36.41 14.86
C ARG A 5 31.10 37.87 15.23
N LEU A 6 29.89 38.38 15.13
CA LEU A 6 29.54 39.76 15.44
C LEU A 6 28.59 39.79 16.63
N ARG A 7 28.86 40.64 17.62
CA ARG A 7 27.87 41.02 18.63
C ARG A 7 27.00 42.13 18.04
N ILE A 8 25.69 41.95 18.07
CA ILE A 8 24.70 42.85 17.47
C ILE A 8 23.91 43.53 18.58
N THR A 9 23.89 44.86 18.62
CA THR A 9 23.15 45.64 19.63
C THR A 9 21.98 46.39 18.99
N GLY A 10 20.93 46.64 19.77
CA GLY A 10 19.72 47.34 19.29
C GLY A 10 18.64 46.45 18.69
N MET A 11 18.81 45.11 18.69
CA MET A 11 17.70 44.20 18.39
C MET A 11 16.73 44.14 19.58
N THR A 12 15.43 44.33 19.33
CA THR A 12 14.39 44.31 20.38
C THR A 12 13.38 43.17 20.21
N CYS A 13 13.44 42.43 19.11
CA CYS A 13 12.60 41.25 18.85
C CYS A 13 13.23 40.33 17.78
N GLU A 14 12.64 39.15 17.58
CA GLU A 14 13.04 38.18 16.54
C GLU A 14 12.98 38.74 15.11
N GLN A 15 12.08 39.69 14.84
CA GLN A 15 11.99 40.33 13.53
C GLN A 15 13.22 41.21 13.24
N CYS A 16 13.86 41.76 14.27
CA CYS A 16 15.13 42.47 14.14
C CYS A 16 16.26 41.53 13.69
N ALA A 17 16.35 40.33 14.29
CA ALA A 17 17.35 39.34 13.92
C ALA A 17 17.20 38.90 12.45
N ARG A 18 15.96 38.63 12.00
CA ARG A 18 15.67 38.33 10.58
C ARG A 18 16.06 39.48 9.64
N SER A 19 15.87 40.73 10.06
CA SER A 19 16.28 41.89 9.29
C SER A 19 17.79 41.98 9.13
N VAL A 20 18.55 41.75 10.20
CA VAL A 20 20.02 41.73 10.17
C VAL A 20 20.53 40.57 9.33
N GLU A 21 19.92 39.38 9.47
CA GLU A 21 20.27 38.18 8.71
C GLU A 21 20.08 38.39 7.21
N LYS A 22 18.94 38.98 6.81
CA LYS A 22 18.65 39.31 5.42
C LYS A 22 19.67 40.28 4.81
N VAL A 23 20.12 41.27 5.58
CA VAL A 23 21.12 42.26 5.13
C VAL A 23 22.49 41.61 4.93
N LEU A 24 22.89 40.71 5.82
CA LEU A 24 24.16 40.00 5.73
C LEU A 24 24.17 38.98 4.58
N ASN A 25 23.07 38.25 4.39
CA ASN A 25 22.90 37.27 3.29
C ASN A 25 22.67 37.91 1.92
N ALA A 26 22.44 39.23 1.84
CA ALA A 26 22.38 39.95 0.57
C ALA A 26 23.77 40.07 -0.09
N LEU A 27 24.86 39.83 0.65
CA LEU A 27 26.20 39.78 0.09
C LEU A 27 26.44 38.46 -0.67
N PRO A 28 26.87 38.50 -1.95
CA PRO A 28 27.17 37.30 -2.72
C PRO A 28 28.21 36.42 -2.01
N GLY A 29 27.94 35.12 -1.91
CA GLY A 29 28.87 34.16 -1.28
C GLY A 29 28.98 34.31 0.24
N THR A 30 27.93 34.79 0.90
CA THR A 30 27.82 34.92 2.36
C THR A 30 26.66 34.06 2.89
N ASP A 31 26.93 33.25 3.92
CA ASP A 31 25.94 32.56 4.74
C ASP A 31 26.01 33.12 6.17
N ALA A 32 24.97 33.83 6.58
CA ALA A 32 24.85 34.50 7.85
C ALA A 32 23.65 33.98 8.62
N ARG A 33 23.82 33.79 9.92
CA ARG A 33 22.76 33.42 10.89
C ARG A 33 22.77 34.38 12.05
N VAL A 34 21.59 34.87 12.47
CA VAL A 34 21.48 35.86 13.56
C VAL A 34 20.56 35.34 14.66
N SER A 35 21.01 35.38 15.91
CA SER A 35 20.20 35.05 17.08
C SER A 35 19.84 36.32 17.84
N TYR A 36 18.54 36.56 18.00
CA TYR A 36 18.02 37.62 18.85
C TYR A 36 18.39 37.37 20.32
N GLU A 37 18.08 36.17 20.84
CA GLU A 37 18.31 35.80 22.25
C GLU A 37 19.77 35.98 22.69
N ASN A 38 20.72 35.66 21.82
CA ASN A 38 22.13 35.76 22.14
C ASN A 38 22.75 37.11 21.74
N ALA A 39 22.02 37.95 21.00
CA ALA A 39 22.54 39.19 20.41
C ALA A 39 23.79 38.96 19.53
N LEU A 40 23.80 37.86 18.74
CA LEU A 40 24.96 37.40 17.97
C LEU A 40 24.61 37.14 16.50
N ALA A 41 25.54 37.43 15.60
CA ALA A 41 25.54 36.98 14.21
C ALA A 41 26.78 36.14 13.89
N GLN A 42 26.59 34.98 13.26
CA GLN A 42 27.66 34.17 12.67
C GLN A 42 27.62 34.33 11.16
N VAL A 43 28.75 34.69 10.55
CA VAL A 43 28.85 35.00 9.13
C VAL A 43 29.99 34.22 8.50
N GLU A 44 29.69 33.37 7.52
CA GLU A 44 30.67 32.68 6.69
C GLU A 44 30.67 33.33 5.30
N THR A 45 31.79 33.90 4.89
CA THR A 45 31.87 34.62 3.61
C THR A 45 33.17 34.33 2.86
N ALA A 46 33.09 34.32 1.53
CA ALA A 46 34.24 34.15 0.64
C ALA A 46 34.97 35.47 0.31
N CYS A 47 34.34 36.63 0.56
CA CYS A 47 34.78 37.91 -0.03
C CYS A 47 34.57 39.16 0.85
N GLY A 48 34.21 39.01 2.14
CA GLY A 48 33.97 40.13 3.05
C GLY A 48 35.17 40.50 3.94
N ASP A 49 35.58 41.77 3.92
CA ASP A 49 36.34 42.43 5.01
C ASP A 49 35.39 42.66 6.20
N THR A 50 35.82 42.34 7.41
CA THR A 50 35.11 42.57 8.67
C THR A 50 34.53 43.98 8.77
N ARG A 51 35.25 45.00 8.29
CA ARG A 51 34.75 46.40 8.31
C ARG A 51 33.51 46.61 7.44
N HIS A 52 33.37 45.85 6.37
CA HIS A 52 32.22 45.91 5.47
C HIS A 52 30.98 45.29 6.14
N LEU A 53 31.14 44.13 6.78
CA LEU A 53 30.06 43.46 7.52
C LEU A 53 29.50 44.35 8.64
N LEU A 54 30.39 45.02 9.40
CA LEU A 54 29.99 45.94 10.47
C LEU A 54 29.20 47.14 9.93
N ARG A 55 29.62 47.73 8.81
CA ARG A 55 28.90 48.87 8.18
C ARG A 55 27.51 48.47 7.68
N LEU A 56 27.34 47.26 7.15
CA LEU A 56 26.04 46.79 6.66
C LEU A 56 25.03 46.67 7.79
N VAL A 57 25.45 46.12 8.93
CA VAL A 57 24.59 46.03 10.11
C VAL A 57 24.26 47.42 10.66
N GLN A 58 25.23 48.34 10.68
CA GLN A 58 25.03 49.74 11.08
C GLN A 58 24.09 50.50 10.14
N ALA A 59 24.20 50.30 8.82
CA ALA A 59 23.30 50.88 7.84
C ALA A 59 21.86 50.35 7.97
N ALA A 60 21.69 49.14 8.50
CA ALA A 60 20.39 48.56 8.84
C ALA A 60 19.82 49.08 10.19
N GLY A 61 20.53 49.98 10.88
CA GLY A 61 20.09 50.60 12.12
C GLY A 61 20.51 49.87 13.40
N TYR A 62 21.40 48.89 13.32
CA TYR A 62 21.85 48.08 14.46
C TYR A 62 23.33 48.30 14.78
N GLY A 63 23.71 48.26 16.05
CA GLY A 63 25.13 48.29 16.41
C GLY A 63 25.79 46.93 16.15
N ALA A 64 27.07 46.92 15.77
CA ALA A 64 27.82 45.69 15.55
C ALA A 64 29.28 45.83 16.00
N SER A 65 29.84 44.78 16.60
CA SER A 65 31.26 44.68 16.95
C SER A 65 31.78 43.26 16.74
N LEU A 66 33.04 43.10 16.32
CA LEU A 66 33.68 41.79 16.21
C LEU A 66 33.93 41.19 17.60
N LEU A 67 33.66 39.90 17.77
CA LEU A 67 34.03 39.15 18.97
C LEU A 67 35.44 38.58 18.82
N ALA A 68 36.27 38.74 19.85
CA ALA A 68 37.60 38.14 19.90
C ALA A 68 37.51 36.60 20.05
N ASP A 69 38.50 35.88 19.52
CA ASP A 69 38.53 34.42 19.42
C ASP A 69 38.40 33.67 20.77
N ASP A 70 38.69 34.33 21.90
CA ASP A 70 38.69 33.74 23.26
C ASP A 70 37.32 33.74 23.97
N GLU A 71 36.26 34.37 23.42
CA GLU A 71 34.89 34.29 23.98
C GLU A 71 34.03 33.19 23.30
N ARG A 72 34.61 32.01 23.05
CA ARG A 72 33.90 30.86 22.45
C ARG A 72 33.00 30.15 23.46
N ARG A 73 31.83 30.72 23.75
CA ARG A 73 30.66 29.90 24.13
C ARG A 73 30.04 29.28 22.85
N PRO A 74 29.59 28.01 22.89
CA PRO A 74 28.84 27.43 21.79
C PRO A 74 27.57 28.25 21.56
N PHE A 75 27.25 28.49 20.29
CA PHE A 75 25.96 29.06 19.89
C PHE A 75 24.91 27.98 20.19
N THR A 76 24.31 28.03 21.37
CA THR A 76 23.22 27.14 21.73
C THR A 76 21.97 27.68 21.07
N GLU A 77 21.47 26.97 20.06
CA GLU A 77 20.15 27.17 19.48
C GLU A 77 19.11 27.09 20.61
N GLY A 78 18.51 28.23 20.97
CA GLY A 78 17.32 28.34 21.81
C GLY A 78 16.04 27.91 21.06
N GLY A 79 16.11 26.79 20.35
CA GLY A 79 15.00 26.12 19.71
C GLY A 79 15.42 24.66 19.58
N GLY A 80 14.74 23.76 20.29
CA GLY A 80 15.15 22.35 20.35
C GLY A 80 15.45 21.78 18.96
N ARG A 81 16.62 21.15 18.80
CA ARG A 81 17.04 20.55 17.52
C ARG A 81 15.94 19.61 17.03
N HIS A 82 15.19 20.01 16.02
CA HIS A 82 14.14 19.19 15.44
C HIS A 82 14.73 17.87 14.94
N LEU A 83 14.08 16.76 15.30
CA LEU A 83 14.46 15.43 14.80
C LEU A 83 14.37 15.42 13.28
N LYS A 84 15.46 15.04 12.60
CA LYS A 84 15.51 14.93 11.13
C LYS A 84 15.15 13.51 10.71
N VAL A 85 14.01 13.36 10.04
CA VAL A 85 13.54 12.07 9.54
C VAL A 85 13.65 12.03 8.02
N ALA A 86 14.32 11.04 7.45
CA ALA A 86 14.26 10.76 6.02
C ALA A 86 13.33 9.59 5.72
N ILE A 87 12.53 9.71 4.67
CA ILE A 87 11.61 8.65 4.24
C ILE A 87 11.87 8.35 2.77
N ILE A 88 12.18 7.10 2.45
CA ILE A 88 12.40 6.64 1.07
C ILE A 88 11.10 6.04 0.53
N GLY A 89 10.50 6.71 -0.45
CA GLY A 89 9.22 6.37 -1.07
C GLY A 89 8.09 7.33 -0.69
N SER A 90 7.02 7.34 -1.49
CA SER A 90 5.84 8.21 -1.31
C SER A 90 4.50 7.45 -1.21
N GLY A 91 4.55 6.14 -0.94
CA GLY A 91 3.35 5.34 -0.74
C GLY A 91 2.63 5.61 0.60
N SER A 92 1.61 4.83 0.91
CA SER A 92 0.78 5.05 2.10
C SER A 92 1.54 4.89 3.43
N ALA A 93 2.52 3.99 3.51
CA ALA A 93 3.41 3.90 4.69
C ALA A 93 4.23 5.19 4.86
N ALA A 94 4.80 5.70 3.77
CA ALA A 94 5.60 6.91 3.78
C ALA A 94 4.79 8.14 4.21
N PHE A 95 3.62 8.35 3.60
CA PHE A 95 2.76 9.50 3.94
C PHE A 95 2.19 9.41 5.36
N ALA A 96 1.77 8.23 5.80
CA ALA A 96 1.30 8.03 7.17
C ALA A 96 2.40 8.35 8.21
N CYS A 97 3.65 7.95 7.91
CA CYS A 97 4.80 8.29 8.74
C CYS A 97 5.13 9.78 8.67
N ALA A 98 5.15 10.37 7.48
CA ALA A 98 5.53 11.77 7.27
C ALA A 98 4.60 12.73 8.03
N ILE A 99 3.28 12.52 7.89
CA ILE A 99 2.26 13.33 8.57
C ILE A 99 2.43 13.19 10.09
N ARG A 100 2.48 11.95 10.59
CA ARG A 100 2.56 11.70 12.04
C ARG A 100 3.86 12.20 12.65
N ALA A 101 5.00 12.04 11.96
CA ALA A 101 6.28 12.55 12.46
C ALA A 101 6.31 14.08 12.48
N ALA A 102 5.71 14.75 11.49
CA ALA A 102 5.59 16.20 11.45
C ALA A 102 4.67 16.74 12.56
N GLU A 103 3.57 16.04 12.88
CA GLU A 103 2.69 16.36 14.02
C GLU A 103 3.44 16.27 15.37
N GLU A 104 4.39 15.36 15.48
CA GLU A 104 5.27 15.19 16.65
C GLU A 104 6.51 16.13 16.61
N GLY A 105 6.53 17.10 15.69
CA GLY A 105 7.55 18.16 15.64
C GLY A 105 8.84 17.81 14.89
N ALA A 106 8.90 16.68 14.18
CA ALA A 106 10.06 16.31 13.36
C ALA A 106 10.09 17.08 12.02
N GLN A 107 11.29 17.32 11.50
CA GLN A 107 11.50 17.77 10.13
C GLN A 107 11.66 16.55 9.22
N VAL A 108 10.76 16.39 8.26
CA VAL A 108 10.69 15.22 7.40
C VAL A 108 11.20 15.57 6.00
N THR A 109 12.09 14.73 5.47
CA THR A 109 12.49 14.74 4.06
C THR A 109 11.99 13.46 3.40
N LEU A 110 10.96 13.58 2.56
CA LEU A 110 10.41 12.48 1.77
C LEU A 110 11.11 12.43 0.41
N ILE A 111 11.56 11.25 -0.02
CA ILE A 111 12.37 11.07 -1.22
C ILE A 111 11.63 10.14 -2.19
N GLU A 112 11.27 10.63 -3.37
CA GLU A 112 10.50 9.89 -4.36
C GLU A 112 11.11 9.99 -5.76
N ALA A 113 11.27 8.85 -6.42
CA ALA A 113 11.88 8.74 -7.74
C ALA A 113 10.88 8.76 -8.90
N GLY A 114 9.63 8.40 -8.65
CA GLY A 114 8.56 8.29 -9.63
C GLY A 114 7.37 9.19 -9.30
N THR A 115 6.18 8.71 -9.63
CA THR A 115 4.93 9.43 -9.37
C THR A 115 4.59 9.40 -7.88
N LEU A 116 4.35 10.58 -7.31
CA LEU A 116 3.91 10.74 -5.92
C LEU A 116 2.69 9.87 -5.60
N GLY A 117 2.65 9.29 -4.40
CA GLY A 117 1.55 8.47 -3.89
C GLY A 117 1.77 6.97 -4.09
N GLY A 118 2.84 6.57 -4.77
CA GLY A 118 3.23 5.17 -4.94
C GLY A 118 2.18 4.32 -5.64
N THR A 119 2.03 3.07 -5.21
CA THR A 119 1.22 2.05 -5.92
C THR A 119 -0.28 2.27 -5.79
N CYS A 120 -0.83 2.41 -4.57
CA CYS A 120 -2.27 2.20 -4.33
C CYS A 120 -3.17 3.21 -5.06
N VAL A 121 -2.78 4.50 -5.10
CA VAL A 121 -3.56 5.53 -5.80
C VAL A 121 -3.35 5.50 -7.31
N ASN A 122 -2.13 5.20 -7.79
CA ASN A 122 -1.76 5.37 -9.19
C ASN A 122 -1.97 4.12 -10.06
N VAL A 123 -1.57 2.95 -9.57
CA VAL A 123 -1.46 1.70 -10.36
C VAL A 123 -1.90 0.46 -9.58
N GLY A 124 -2.74 0.66 -8.56
CA GLY A 124 -3.13 -0.37 -7.60
C GLY A 124 -4.61 -0.29 -7.24
N CYS A 125 -4.90 -0.08 -5.96
CA CYS A 125 -6.24 -0.17 -5.38
C CYS A 125 -7.27 0.71 -6.10
N VAL A 126 -7.00 2.00 -6.24
CA VAL A 126 -7.97 2.97 -6.80
C VAL A 126 -8.36 2.63 -8.24
N PRO A 127 -7.42 2.57 -9.21
CA PRO A 127 -7.78 2.26 -10.59
C PRO A 127 -8.40 0.87 -10.75
N SER A 128 -7.91 -0.15 -10.03
CA SER A 128 -8.48 -1.50 -10.14
C SER A 128 -9.92 -1.56 -9.64
N LYS A 129 -10.25 -0.91 -8.51
CA LYS A 129 -11.59 -0.98 -7.93
C LYS A 129 -12.61 -0.17 -8.76
N ILE A 130 -12.16 0.90 -9.40
CA ILE A 130 -12.96 1.63 -10.41
C ILE A 130 -13.25 0.72 -11.61
N MET A 131 -12.22 0.05 -12.15
CA MET A 131 -12.38 -0.84 -13.31
C MET A 131 -13.29 -2.04 -13.01
N ILE A 132 -13.11 -2.67 -11.84
CA ILE A 132 -13.96 -3.78 -11.36
C ILE A 132 -15.42 -3.34 -11.24
N ARG A 133 -15.67 -2.13 -10.72
CA ARG A 133 -17.05 -1.62 -10.62
C ARG A 133 -17.69 -1.41 -11.99
N ALA A 134 -16.96 -0.82 -12.95
CA ALA A 134 -17.44 -0.69 -14.32
C ALA A 134 -17.72 -2.05 -14.96
N ALA A 135 -16.83 -3.03 -14.75
CA ALA A 135 -16.99 -4.39 -15.24
C ALA A 135 -18.21 -5.10 -14.62
N HIS A 136 -18.45 -4.93 -13.32
CA HIS A 136 -19.64 -5.47 -12.65
C HIS A 136 -20.93 -4.86 -13.21
N LEU A 137 -20.97 -3.54 -13.45
CA LEU A 137 -22.13 -2.91 -14.09
C LEU A 137 -22.36 -3.45 -15.51
N ALA A 138 -21.31 -3.62 -16.31
CA ALA A 138 -21.42 -4.22 -17.65
C ALA A 138 -21.94 -5.66 -17.62
N HIS A 139 -21.54 -6.45 -16.61
CA HIS A 139 -22.02 -7.81 -16.42
C HIS A 139 -23.50 -7.86 -16.06
N LEU A 140 -23.95 -7.02 -15.13
CA LEU A 140 -25.34 -7.04 -14.66
C LEU A 140 -26.37 -6.69 -15.75
N THR A 141 -25.99 -6.02 -16.84
CA THR A 141 -26.93 -5.72 -17.93
C THR A 141 -27.16 -6.92 -18.85
N VAL A 142 -26.26 -7.92 -18.85
CA VAL A 142 -26.36 -9.13 -19.69
C VAL A 142 -26.65 -10.39 -18.88
N ALA A 143 -26.23 -10.42 -17.62
CA ALA A 143 -26.32 -11.58 -16.75
C ALA A 143 -26.91 -11.17 -15.39
N HIS A 144 -28.20 -11.43 -15.23
CA HIS A 144 -28.92 -11.29 -13.97
C HIS A 144 -30.00 -12.39 -13.85
N PRO A 145 -30.41 -12.75 -12.63
CA PRO A 145 -31.31 -13.89 -12.42
C PRO A 145 -32.79 -13.57 -12.68
N PHE A 146 -33.16 -12.29 -12.79
CA PHE A 146 -34.57 -11.87 -12.94
C PHE A 146 -35.08 -11.98 -14.38
N ALA A 147 -35.94 -12.95 -14.68
CA ALA A 147 -36.48 -13.19 -16.02
C ALA A 147 -37.35 -12.05 -16.59
N GLY A 148 -37.91 -11.19 -15.73
CA GLY A 148 -38.75 -10.05 -16.13
C GLY A 148 -37.98 -8.81 -16.60
N LEU A 149 -36.64 -8.83 -16.56
CA LEU A 149 -35.80 -7.74 -17.02
C LEU A 149 -35.12 -8.13 -18.34
N GLU A 150 -35.07 -7.21 -19.30
CA GLU A 150 -34.41 -7.44 -20.58
C GLU A 150 -32.88 -7.52 -20.39
N ARG A 151 -32.26 -8.57 -20.93
CA ARG A 151 -30.81 -8.73 -20.96
C ARG A 151 -30.25 -8.06 -22.20
N ARG A 152 -29.58 -6.92 -22.04
CA ARG A 152 -29.03 -6.14 -23.15
C ARG A 152 -27.61 -5.68 -22.83
N GLY A 153 -26.66 -6.07 -23.69
CA GLY A 153 -25.29 -5.61 -23.60
C GLY A 153 -25.12 -4.17 -24.05
N HIS A 154 -24.06 -3.53 -23.57
CA HIS A 154 -23.62 -2.21 -24.04
C HIS A 154 -22.32 -2.33 -24.82
N ALA A 155 -22.15 -1.46 -25.81
CA ALA A 155 -20.84 -1.25 -26.41
C ALA A 155 -19.91 -0.64 -25.34
N ILE A 156 -18.79 -1.30 -25.06
CA ILE A 156 -17.81 -0.84 -24.08
C ILE A 156 -16.83 0.12 -24.75
N ASP A 157 -16.91 1.40 -24.40
CA ASP A 157 -15.87 2.39 -24.71
C ASP A 157 -14.82 2.38 -23.59
N ARG A 158 -13.78 1.56 -23.79
CA ARG A 158 -12.70 1.43 -22.79
C ARG A 158 -11.89 2.72 -22.64
N ALA A 159 -11.72 3.51 -23.71
CA ALA A 159 -10.98 4.76 -23.66
C ALA A 159 -11.71 5.80 -22.79
N ALA A 160 -13.03 5.91 -22.90
CA ALA A 160 -13.84 6.76 -22.03
C ALA A 160 -13.77 6.30 -20.56
N LEU A 161 -13.91 4.99 -20.29
CA LEU A 161 -13.75 4.43 -18.93
C LEU A 161 -12.35 4.70 -18.37
N LEU A 162 -11.31 4.61 -19.19
CA LEU A 162 -9.93 4.88 -18.79
C LEU A 162 -9.74 6.36 -18.43
N SER A 163 -10.26 7.27 -19.25
CA SER A 163 -10.22 8.71 -18.99
C SER A 163 -10.90 9.05 -17.65
N GLN A 164 -12.10 8.51 -17.40
CA GLN A 164 -12.81 8.68 -16.12
C GLN A 164 -12.01 8.13 -14.93
N GLN A 165 -11.42 6.93 -15.08
CA GLN A 165 -10.57 6.31 -14.07
C GLN A 165 -9.35 7.20 -13.75
N GLN A 166 -8.65 7.70 -14.77
CA GLN A 166 -7.45 8.50 -14.57
C GLN A 166 -7.73 9.89 -14.00
N ALA A 167 -8.87 10.50 -14.35
CA ALA A 167 -9.32 11.73 -13.72
C ALA A 167 -9.49 11.54 -12.19
N ARG A 168 -10.12 10.44 -11.77
CA ARG A 168 -10.28 10.13 -10.33
C ARG A 168 -8.96 9.83 -9.64
N VAL A 169 -8.03 9.15 -10.33
CA VAL A 169 -6.67 8.89 -9.82
C VAL A 169 -5.91 10.20 -9.60
N GLU A 170 -5.92 11.12 -10.57
CA GLU A 170 -5.26 12.43 -10.42
C GLU A 170 -5.89 13.26 -9.31
N GLU A 171 -7.22 13.34 -9.25
CA GLU A 171 -7.94 14.05 -8.20
C GLU A 171 -7.55 13.56 -6.80
N LEU A 172 -7.51 12.23 -6.59
CA LEU A 172 -7.11 11.65 -5.31
C LEU A 172 -5.63 11.86 -5.02
N ARG A 173 -4.75 11.78 -6.03
CA ARG A 173 -3.32 12.07 -5.86
C ARG A 173 -3.11 13.53 -5.45
N GLN A 174 -3.85 14.46 -6.06
CA GLN A 174 -3.82 15.87 -5.70
C GLN A 174 -4.30 16.07 -4.25
N ALA A 175 -5.50 15.61 -3.93
CA ALA A 175 -6.13 15.87 -2.65
C ALA A 175 -5.46 15.17 -1.46
N LYS A 176 -4.98 13.94 -1.65
CA LYS A 176 -4.49 13.08 -0.54
C LYS A 176 -2.97 12.96 -0.47
N TYR A 177 -2.23 13.56 -1.40
CA TYR A 177 -0.77 13.53 -1.38
C TYR A 177 -0.17 14.92 -1.63
N LYS A 178 -0.41 15.52 -2.80
CA LYS A 178 0.19 16.83 -3.14
C LYS A 178 -0.25 17.94 -2.18
N ASN A 179 -1.56 18.09 -1.95
CA ASN A 179 -2.08 19.09 -1.03
C ASN A 179 -1.60 18.91 0.42
N ILE A 180 -1.25 17.68 0.83
CA ILE A 180 -0.70 17.44 2.17
C ILE A 180 0.71 18.03 2.28
N LEU A 181 1.53 17.89 1.23
CA LEU A 181 2.85 18.50 1.16
C LEU A 181 2.75 20.02 1.12
N ASP A 182 1.87 20.55 0.27
CA ASP A 182 1.71 22.01 0.09
C ASP A 182 1.28 22.71 1.39
N ASN A 183 0.52 22.03 2.24
CA ASN A 183 -0.01 22.56 3.50
C ASN A 183 0.84 22.20 4.73
N ASN A 184 2.00 21.55 4.58
CA ASN A 184 2.84 21.15 5.70
C ASN A 184 4.31 21.54 5.48
N SER A 185 4.71 22.65 6.09
CA SER A 185 6.08 23.18 6.00
C SER A 185 7.15 22.29 6.64
N ASN A 186 6.76 21.30 7.44
CA ASN A 186 7.69 20.37 8.09
C ASN A 186 7.99 19.14 7.20
N ILE A 187 7.33 19.00 6.05
CA ILE A 187 7.53 17.88 5.13
C ILE A 187 8.06 18.41 3.80
N ASN A 188 9.33 18.09 3.50
CA ASN A 188 9.98 18.47 2.26
C ASN A 188 10.07 17.28 1.31
N LEU A 189 9.60 17.44 0.07
CA LEU A 189 9.74 16.44 -0.98
C LEU A 189 11.03 16.67 -1.77
N VAL A 190 11.82 15.60 -1.93
CA VAL A 190 12.97 15.56 -2.83
C VAL A 190 12.70 14.54 -3.93
N HIS A 191 12.72 15.01 -5.17
CA HIS A 191 12.64 14.13 -6.33
C HIS A 191 13.99 13.49 -6.62
N GLY A 192 14.06 12.16 -6.54
CA GLY A 192 15.27 11.41 -6.83
C GLY A 192 15.26 9.99 -6.27
N ARG A 193 16.29 9.22 -6.64
CA ARG A 193 16.52 7.88 -6.11
C ARG A 193 17.49 7.95 -4.94
N ALA A 194 17.02 7.54 -3.75
CA ALA A 194 17.89 7.42 -2.58
C ALA A 194 18.60 6.07 -2.54
N ARG A 195 19.85 6.07 -2.09
CA ARG A 195 20.58 4.88 -1.64
C ARG A 195 21.40 5.20 -0.39
N PHE A 196 21.66 4.21 0.44
CA PHE A 196 22.61 4.33 1.55
C PHE A 196 24.05 4.39 1.00
N LEU A 197 24.82 5.38 1.47
CA LEU A 197 26.29 5.39 1.35
C LEU A 197 26.92 4.72 2.58
N ASP A 198 26.34 4.99 3.74
CA ASP A 198 26.64 4.38 5.03
C ASP A 198 25.35 4.39 5.88
N ALA A 199 25.41 3.86 7.10
CA ALA A 199 24.23 3.73 7.95
C ALA A 199 23.56 5.07 8.31
N HIS A 200 24.26 6.20 8.20
CA HIS A 200 23.76 7.54 8.58
C HIS A 200 23.67 8.52 7.41
N THR A 201 24.07 8.11 6.20
CA THR A 201 24.16 9.00 5.04
C THR A 201 23.44 8.39 3.85
N LEU A 202 22.46 9.12 3.34
CA LEU A 202 21.79 8.84 2.07
C LEU A 202 22.39 9.68 0.95
N GLU A 203 22.60 9.08 -0.21
CA GLU A 203 22.81 9.79 -1.47
C GLU A 203 21.51 9.77 -2.27
N ILE A 204 21.13 10.92 -2.80
CA ILE A 204 19.94 11.11 -3.62
C ILE A 204 20.39 11.53 -5.00
N ALA A 205 20.20 10.66 -5.98
CA ALA A 205 20.36 10.98 -7.39
C ALA A 205 19.10 11.70 -7.88
N ALA A 206 19.19 13.01 -8.03
CA ALA A 206 18.12 13.84 -8.59
C ALA A 206 18.09 13.76 -10.12
N ALA A 207 17.06 14.33 -10.75
CA ALA A 207 17.07 14.58 -12.18
C ALA A 207 18.33 15.39 -12.58
N GLU A 208 18.84 15.16 -13.79
CA GLU A 208 20.00 15.89 -14.37
C GLU A 208 21.37 15.55 -13.74
N GLY A 209 21.50 14.43 -13.02
CA GLY A 209 22.80 13.93 -12.54
C GLY A 209 23.37 14.64 -11.32
N CYS A 210 22.60 15.54 -10.70
CA CYS A 210 22.96 16.15 -9.43
C CYS A 210 22.83 15.14 -8.28
N LEU A 211 23.92 14.92 -7.55
CA LEU A 211 23.94 14.10 -6.34
C LEU A 211 23.80 15.01 -5.11
N LYS A 212 22.82 14.71 -4.26
CA LYS A 212 22.64 15.35 -2.96
C LYS A 212 22.90 14.35 -1.86
N THR A 213 23.55 14.76 -0.78
CA THR A 213 23.71 13.94 0.42
C THR A 213 22.77 14.42 1.52
N LEU A 214 22.25 13.47 2.30
CA LEU A 214 21.35 13.74 3.42
C LEU A 214 21.80 12.90 4.62
N ARG A 215 21.93 13.54 5.79
CA ARG A 215 22.26 12.90 7.07
C ARG A 215 21.13 13.06 8.07
N PRO A 216 20.12 12.16 8.05
CA PRO A 216 19.00 12.20 8.97
C PRO A 216 19.34 11.53 10.31
N ASP A 217 18.59 11.88 11.35
CA ASP A 217 18.66 11.22 12.65
C ASP A 217 17.93 9.86 12.63
N ARG A 218 16.88 9.72 11.82
CA ARG A 218 16.10 8.48 11.62
C ARG A 218 15.75 8.28 10.15
N VAL A 219 15.65 7.01 9.70
CA VAL A 219 15.28 6.67 8.32
C VAL A 219 14.12 5.69 8.30
N LEU A 220 13.09 5.94 7.48
CA LEU A 220 12.08 4.96 7.10
C LEU A 220 12.31 4.51 5.65
N ILE A 221 12.45 3.20 5.45
CA ILE A 221 12.42 2.56 4.15
C ILE A 221 10.97 2.14 3.86
N ALA A 222 10.32 2.82 2.91
CA ALA A 222 8.94 2.57 2.50
C ALA A 222 8.83 2.43 0.97
N THR A 223 9.80 1.73 0.36
CA THR A 223 9.99 1.63 -1.10
C THR A 223 8.97 0.73 -1.81
N GLY A 224 8.11 0.06 -1.05
CA GLY A 224 7.07 -0.82 -1.57
C GLY A 224 7.60 -2.03 -2.32
N ALA A 225 6.83 -2.49 -3.32
CA ALA A 225 7.16 -3.63 -4.15
C ALA A 225 6.75 -3.40 -5.62
N THR A 226 7.36 -4.16 -6.53
CA THR A 226 7.09 -4.17 -7.97
C THR A 226 6.57 -5.54 -8.40
N ALA A 227 5.86 -5.64 -9.53
CA ALA A 227 5.40 -6.92 -10.06
C ALA A 227 6.57 -7.90 -10.26
N ALA A 228 6.43 -9.12 -9.75
CA ALA A 228 7.42 -10.18 -9.95
C ALA A 228 7.24 -10.81 -11.34
N ILE A 229 8.34 -10.87 -12.09
CA ILE A 229 8.37 -11.48 -13.41
C ILE A 229 9.04 -12.86 -13.27
N PRO A 230 8.33 -13.97 -13.55
CA PRO A 230 8.92 -15.29 -13.42
C PRO A 230 9.99 -15.49 -14.52
N PRO A 231 11.06 -16.26 -14.26
CA PRO A 231 12.10 -16.55 -15.23
C PRO A 231 11.63 -17.59 -16.28
N THR A 232 10.49 -17.34 -16.91
CA THR A 232 9.90 -18.22 -17.92
C THR A 232 10.60 -18.02 -19.27
N PRO A 233 11.07 -19.10 -19.93
CA PRO A 233 11.73 -19.02 -21.23
C PRO A 233 10.90 -18.23 -22.26
N GLY A 234 11.52 -17.23 -22.88
CA GLY A 234 10.90 -16.39 -23.91
C GLY A 234 9.88 -15.36 -23.43
N LEU A 235 9.63 -15.25 -22.12
CA LEU A 235 8.77 -14.19 -21.55
C LEU A 235 9.46 -12.81 -21.56
N ALA A 236 10.75 -12.78 -21.22
CA ALA A 236 11.52 -11.54 -21.20
C ALA A 236 11.49 -10.85 -22.59
N HIS A 237 11.44 -9.52 -22.59
CA HIS A 237 11.39 -8.67 -23.79
C HIS A 237 10.14 -8.86 -24.68
N THR A 238 9.11 -9.59 -24.23
CA THR A 238 7.79 -9.59 -24.88
C THR A 238 6.93 -8.44 -24.34
N PRO A 239 5.91 -7.96 -25.07
CA PRO A 239 5.05 -6.86 -24.62
C PRO A 239 3.99 -7.35 -23.63
N TYR A 240 4.36 -8.18 -22.65
CA TYR A 240 3.45 -8.63 -21.60
C TYR A 240 3.00 -7.43 -20.76
N TRP A 241 1.85 -7.55 -20.12
CA TRP A 241 1.38 -6.60 -19.12
C TRP A 241 1.69 -7.12 -17.72
N THR A 242 2.03 -6.21 -16.82
CA THR A 242 1.78 -6.38 -15.39
C THR A 242 0.42 -5.76 -15.06
N SER A 243 0.06 -5.69 -13.78
CA SER A 243 -1.14 -4.95 -13.36
C SER A 243 -1.11 -3.49 -13.82
N THR A 244 0.07 -2.86 -13.87
CA THR A 244 0.22 -1.45 -14.25
C THR A 244 -0.26 -1.21 -15.68
N GLU A 245 0.27 -1.95 -16.64
CA GLU A 245 -0.09 -1.80 -18.05
C GLU A 245 -1.53 -2.21 -18.32
N ALA A 246 -2.01 -3.27 -17.65
CA ALA A 246 -3.38 -3.75 -17.80
C ALA A 246 -4.42 -2.70 -17.35
N LEU A 247 -4.16 -1.98 -16.25
CA LEU A 247 -5.07 -0.97 -15.72
C LEU A 247 -5.19 0.27 -16.60
N VAL A 248 -4.18 0.55 -17.42
CA VAL A 248 -4.14 1.72 -18.31
C VAL A 248 -4.30 1.37 -19.79
N ALA A 249 -4.60 0.10 -20.10
CA ALA A 249 -4.89 -0.32 -21.45
C ALA A 249 -6.15 0.40 -21.99
N ALA A 250 -6.01 1.06 -23.13
CA ALA A 250 -7.09 1.78 -23.80
C ALA A 250 -8.06 0.86 -24.56
N ASP A 251 -7.62 -0.36 -24.89
CA ASP A 251 -8.39 -1.35 -25.62
C ASP A 251 -8.63 -2.62 -24.79
N ILE A 252 -9.77 -3.28 -25.02
CA ILE A 252 -10.06 -4.61 -24.48
C ILE A 252 -9.54 -5.67 -25.45
N PRO A 253 -8.55 -6.51 -25.08
CA PRO A 253 -8.07 -7.57 -25.95
C PRO A 253 -9.17 -8.62 -26.19
N LYS A 254 -9.24 -9.19 -27.39
CA LYS A 254 -10.25 -10.25 -27.68
C LYS A 254 -10.01 -11.48 -26.82
N HIS A 255 -8.75 -11.87 -26.62
CA HIS A 255 -8.36 -12.94 -25.70
C HIS A 255 -7.20 -12.50 -24.82
N LEU A 256 -7.46 -12.41 -23.51
CA LEU A 256 -6.46 -12.20 -22.46
C LEU A 256 -6.04 -13.53 -21.85
N ILE A 257 -4.73 -13.80 -21.83
CA ILE A 257 -4.15 -14.88 -21.01
C ILE A 257 -3.63 -14.26 -19.71
N VAL A 258 -4.00 -14.83 -18.57
CA VAL A 258 -3.55 -14.40 -17.24
C VAL A 258 -2.64 -15.47 -16.67
N TYR A 259 -1.40 -15.10 -16.36
CA TYR A 259 -0.42 -15.98 -15.72
C TYR A 259 -0.27 -15.61 -14.24
N GLY A 260 -0.90 -16.41 -13.37
CA GLY A 260 -0.99 -16.20 -11.93
C GLY A 260 -2.36 -16.65 -11.40
N GLY A 261 -2.41 -17.01 -10.11
CA GLY A 261 -3.64 -17.49 -9.44
C GLY A 261 -3.96 -16.77 -8.13
N SER A 262 -3.41 -15.57 -7.92
CA SER A 262 -3.61 -14.78 -6.70
C SER A 262 -4.51 -13.57 -6.96
N VAL A 263 -4.73 -12.73 -5.94
CA VAL A 263 -5.63 -11.56 -5.90
C VAL A 263 -5.62 -10.74 -7.21
N VAL A 264 -4.45 -10.24 -7.63
CA VAL A 264 -4.33 -9.41 -8.85
C VAL A 264 -4.79 -10.16 -10.10
N ALA A 265 -4.47 -11.45 -10.20
CA ALA A 265 -4.80 -12.26 -11.37
C ALA A 265 -6.31 -12.48 -11.48
N VAL A 266 -6.98 -12.84 -10.38
CA VAL A 266 -8.43 -13.12 -10.39
C VAL A 266 -9.27 -11.86 -10.51
N GLU A 267 -8.87 -10.76 -9.84
CA GLU A 267 -9.58 -9.47 -9.94
C GLU A 267 -9.54 -8.91 -11.37
N LEU A 268 -8.33 -8.79 -11.96
CA LEU A 268 -8.20 -8.26 -13.31
C LEU A 268 -8.72 -9.26 -14.35
N GLY A 269 -8.52 -10.56 -14.14
CA GLY A 269 -9.07 -11.60 -15.01
C GLY A 269 -10.60 -11.48 -15.14
N GLN A 270 -11.32 -11.36 -14.02
CA GLN A 270 -12.77 -11.22 -14.06
C GLN A 270 -13.20 -9.85 -14.61
N ALA A 271 -12.48 -8.77 -14.29
CA ALA A 271 -12.78 -7.45 -14.84
C ALA A 271 -12.70 -7.43 -16.37
N PHE A 272 -11.63 -7.99 -16.95
CA PHE A 272 -11.48 -8.10 -18.41
C PHE A 272 -12.52 -9.05 -19.03
N LEU A 273 -12.84 -10.17 -18.37
CA LEU A 273 -13.90 -11.09 -18.82
C LEU A 273 -15.23 -10.33 -18.99
N ARG A 274 -15.62 -9.59 -17.97
CA ARG A 274 -16.89 -8.85 -17.95
C ARG A 274 -16.91 -7.61 -18.84
N LEU A 275 -15.74 -7.08 -19.20
CA LEU A 275 -15.60 -6.01 -20.20
C LEU A 275 -15.52 -6.53 -21.64
N GLY A 276 -15.55 -7.86 -21.85
CA GLY A 276 -15.73 -8.48 -23.16
C GLY A 276 -14.55 -9.31 -23.68
N SER A 277 -13.46 -9.45 -22.91
CA SER A 277 -12.39 -10.39 -23.27
C SER A 277 -12.83 -11.84 -23.06
N ARG A 278 -12.44 -12.75 -23.96
CA ARG A 278 -12.26 -14.14 -23.56
C ARG A 278 -11.05 -14.21 -22.60
N VAL A 279 -11.17 -14.93 -21.49
CA VAL A 279 -10.08 -15.02 -20.50
C VAL A 279 -9.67 -16.47 -20.28
N THR A 280 -8.35 -16.72 -20.35
CA THR A 280 -7.75 -17.97 -19.87
C THR A 280 -6.79 -17.65 -18.73
N LEU A 281 -7.03 -18.20 -17.54
CA LEU A 281 -6.17 -18.03 -16.37
C LEU A 281 -5.36 -19.30 -16.13
N ILE A 282 -4.04 -19.16 -15.94
CA ILE A 282 -3.10 -20.25 -15.70
C ILE A 282 -2.51 -20.07 -14.29
N ALA A 283 -2.73 -21.05 -13.43
CA ALA A 283 -2.23 -21.09 -12.07
C ALA A 283 -1.38 -22.35 -11.84
N ARG A 284 -0.16 -22.15 -11.30
CA ARG A 284 0.76 -23.26 -10.95
C ARG A 284 0.23 -24.22 -9.88
N SER A 285 -0.78 -23.78 -9.13
CA SER A 285 -1.43 -24.48 -8.03
C SER A 285 -2.95 -24.33 -8.20
N THR A 286 -3.70 -24.26 -7.11
CA THR A 286 -5.07 -23.77 -7.10
C THR A 286 -5.12 -22.24 -7.04
N LEU A 287 -6.31 -21.65 -7.24
CA LEU A 287 -6.56 -20.23 -7.00
C LEU A 287 -6.46 -19.91 -5.52
N LEU A 288 -5.95 -18.71 -5.20
CA LEU A 288 -5.81 -18.20 -3.85
C LEU A 288 -5.14 -19.21 -2.89
N SER A 289 -4.13 -19.95 -3.36
CA SER A 289 -3.54 -21.11 -2.68
C SER A 289 -2.90 -20.86 -1.31
N LYS A 290 -2.83 -19.60 -0.86
CA LYS A 290 -2.41 -19.22 0.50
C LYS A 290 -3.59 -19.08 1.49
N LEU A 291 -4.83 -19.13 1.01
CA LEU A 291 -6.05 -19.06 1.80
C LEU A 291 -6.64 -20.45 2.04
N ASP A 292 -7.79 -20.52 2.71
CA ASP A 292 -8.54 -21.76 2.88
C ASP A 292 -8.91 -22.36 1.49
N PRO A 293 -8.64 -23.65 1.23
CA PRO A 293 -8.88 -24.27 -0.08
C PRO A 293 -10.31 -24.09 -0.61
N ALA A 294 -11.30 -24.10 0.30
CA ALA A 294 -12.71 -23.93 -0.08
C ALA A 294 -12.97 -22.59 -0.78
N LEU A 295 -12.21 -21.53 -0.44
CA LEU A 295 -12.33 -20.23 -1.10
C LEU A 295 -11.83 -20.29 -2.54
N GLY A 296 -10.69 -20.96 -2.77
CA GLY A 296 -10.11 -21.13 -4.11
C GLY A 296 -11.01 -21.97 -5.02
N GLU A 297 -11.53 -23.08 -4.50
CA GLU A 297 -12.45 -23.97 -5.20
C GLU A 297 -13.78 -23.28 -5.54
N GLY A 298 -14.39 -22.63 -4.55
CA GLY A 298 -15.66 -21.92 -4.74
C GLY A 298 -15.52 -20.75 -5.73
N LEU A 299 -14.43 -19.99 -5.65
CA LEU A 299 -14.17 -18.90 -6.60
C LEU A 299 -13.90 -19.42 -8.01
N GLN A 300 -13.14 -20.51 -8.15
CA GLN A 300 -12.90 -21.13 -9.45
C GLN A 300 -14.22 -21.52 -10.12
N ALA A 301 -15.10 -22.22 -9.40
CA ALA A 301 -16.41 -22.62 -9.92
C ALA A 301 -17.25 -21.41 -10.35
N ALA A 302 -17.26 -20.33 -9.56
CA ALA A 302 -18.00 -19.11 -9.90
C ALA A 302 -17.46 -18.41 -11.17
N LEU A 303 -16.14 -18.37 -11.35
CA LEU A 303 -15.52 -17.75 -12.53
C LEU A 303 -15.67 -18.61 -13.79
N GLU A 304 -15.61 -19.94 -13.66
CA GLU A 304 -15.86 -20.87 -14.76
C GLU A 304 -17.32 -20.82 -15.24
N GLN A 305 -18.28 -20.66 -14.32
CA GLN A 305 -19.69 -20.43 -14.65
C GLN A 305 -19.91 -19.14 -15.44
N GLU A 306 -19.07 -18.12 -15.25
CA GLU A 306 -19.06 -16.88 -16.06
C GLU A 306 -18.31 -17.01 -17.39
N GLY A 307 -17.74 -18.19 -17.69
CA GLY A 307 -17.07 -18.49 -18.96
C GLY A 307 -15.56 -18.29 -18.95
N MET A 308 -14.93 -18.08 -17.79
CA MET A 308 -13.47 -18.07 -17.68
C MET A 308 -12.92 -19.48 -17.87
N ARG A 309 -11.90 -19.66 -18.71
CA ARG A 309 -11.14 -20.91 -18.74
C ARG A 309 -10.04 -20.86 -17.69
N ILE A 310 -10.03 -21.81 -16.75
CA ILE A 310 -9.06 -21.83 -15.65
C ILE A 310 -8.25 -23.13 -15.71
N LEU A 311 -6.92 -23.00 -15.74
CA LEU A 311 -5.96 -24.09 -15.75
C LEU A 311 -5.17 -24.07 -14.45
N THR A 312 -5.60 -24.88 -13.48
CA THR A 312 -4.89 -25.08 -12.21
C THR A 312 -3.84 -26.18 -12.32
N HIS A 313 -2.88 -26.18 -11.41
CA HIS A 313 -1.74 -27.13 -11.40
C HIS A 313 -0.96 -27.13 -12.71
N ALA A 314 -1.00 -26.02 -13.45
CA ALA A 314 -0.50 -25.93 -14.80
C ALA A 314 0.82 -25.16 -14.86
N ILE A 315 1.78 -25.68 -15.63
CA ILE A 315 3.13 -25.10 -15.74
C ILE A 315 3.30 -24.43 -17.09
N VAL A 316 3.69 -23.15 -17.08
CA VAL A 316 4.07 -22.46 -18.31
C VAL A 316 5.51 -22.81 -18.67
N ASN A 317 5.69 -23.62 -19.72
CA ASN A 317 7.01 -24.07 -20.18
C ASN A 317 7.72 -23.01 -21.01
N LYS A 318 6.98 -22.31 -21.88
CA LYS A 318 7.55 -21.33 -22.81
C LYS A 318 6.53 -20.27 -23.21
N VAL A 319 7.01 -19.05 -23.35
CA VAL A 319 6.26 -17.93 -23.92
C VAL A 319 6.92 -17.51 -25.22
N SER A 320 6.12 -17.18 -26.23
CA SER A 320 6.59 -16.54 -27.44
C SER A 320 5.61 -15.46 -27.89
N TYR A 321 6.13 -14.41 -28.52
CA TYR A 321 5.35 -13.34 -29.10
C TYR A 321 5.83 -13.08 -30.52
N GLY A 322 4.93 -13.19 -31.49
CA GLY A 322 5.31 -13.11 -32.90
C GLY A 322 4.12 -13.02 -33.83
N ARG A 323 4.42 -12.86 -35.12
CA ARG A 323 3.40 -12.82 -36.17
C ARG A 323 2.86 -14.23 -36.38
N GLN A 324 1.59 -14.43 -36.07
CA GLN A 324 0.83 -15.61 -36.46
C GLN A 324 -0.27 -15.16 -37.41
N TRP A 325 -0.21 -15.64 -38.66
CA TRP A 325 -1.03 -15.14 -39.75
C TRP A 325 -0.86 -13.62 -39.98
N LEU A 326 -1.93 -12.84 -39.80
CA LEU A 326 -1.97 -11.40 -40.08
C LEU A 326 -1.78 -10.52 -38.81
N ARG A 327 -1.70 -11.09 -37.60
CA ARG A 327 -1.60 -10.32 -36.34
C ARG A 327 -0.47 -10.83 -35.45
N LYS A 328 0.10 -9.96 -34.61
CA LYS A 328 1.04 -10.36 -33.56
C LYS A 328 0.24 -10.90 -32.38
N ARG A 329 0.63 -12.07 -31.85
CA ARG A 329 -0.07 -12.75 -30.75
C ARG A 329 0.92 -13.44 -29.81
N PHE A 330 0.48 -13.67 -28.58
CA PHE A 330 1.15 -14.55 -27.63
C PHE A 330 0.82 -16.00 -27.96
N SER A 331 1.81 -16.87 -27.77
CA SER A 331 1.68 -18.32 -27.81
C SER A 331 2.35 -18.86 -26.55
N ILE A 332 1.55 -19.49 -25.68
CA ILE A 332 1.98 -19.99 -24.37
C ILE A 332 1.85 -21.49 -24.35
N GLU A 333 2.98 -22.17 -24.15
CA GLU A 333 3.04 -23.61 -23.99
C GLU A 333 2.78 -23.97 -22.52
N VAL A 334 1.72 -24.74 -22.28
CA VAL A 334 1.23 -25.15 -20.96
C VAL A 334 0.94 -26.65 -21.00
N ASP A 335 1.75 -27.44 -20.30
CA ASP A 335 1.56 -28.90 -20.16
C ASP A 335 1.33 -29.62 -21.51
N GLY A 336 2.01 -29.17 -22.58
CA GLY A 336 1.90 -29.73 -23.94
C GLY A 336 0.77 -29.15 -24.80
N GLU A 337 -0.12 -28.33 -24.24
CA GLU A 337 -1.08 -27.52 -25.01
C GLU A 337 -0.46 -26.15 -25.36
N THR A 338 -0.80 -25.61 -26.53
CA THR A 338 -0.46 -24.22 -26.90
C THR A 338 -1.69 -23.32 -26.87
N ILE A 339 -1.63 -22.26 -26.05
CA ILE A 339 -2.70 -21.29 -25.90
C ILE A 339 -2.30 -19.99 -26.62
N HIS A 340 -3.15 -19.51 -27.51
CA HIS A 340 -2.93 -18.27 -28.26
C HIS A 340 -3.77 -17.13 -27.72
N GLY A 341 -3.16 -15.99 -27.42
CA GLY A 341 -3.83 -14.81 -26.85
C GLY A 341 -3.43 -13.53 -27.56
N ASP A 342 -4.30 -12.53 -27.55
CA ASP A 342 -3.96 -11.19 -28.03
C ASP A 342 -3.05 -10.47 -27.03
N GLN A 343 -3.21 -10.75 -25.74
CA GLN A 343 -2.41 -10.16 -24.68
C GLN A 343 -2.13 -11.14 -23.53
N LEU A 344 -1.02 -10.94 -22.83
CA LEU A 344 -0.61 -11.69 -21.64
C LEU A 344 -0.49 -10.75 -20.44
N LEU A 345 -1.23 -11.04 -19.36
CA LEU A 345 -1.07 -10.43 -18.04
C LEU A 345 -0.25 -11.35 -17.13
N VAL A 346 0.91 -10.89 -16.67
CA VAL A 346 1.76 -11.56 -15.68
C VAL A 346 1.43 -11.02 -14.29
N ALA A 347 0.82 -11.85 -13.46
CA ALA A 347 0.37 -11.52 -12.10
C ALA A 347 0.80 -12.59 -11.09
N THR A 348 2.09 -12.97 -11.13
CA THR A 348 2.63 -14.10 -10.35
C THR A 348 3.10 -13.75 -8.93
N GLY A 349 3.09 -12.47 -8.56
CA GLY A 349 3.50 -11.99 -7.26
C GLY A 349 4.08 -10.58 -7.33
N ARG A 350 4.64 -10.13 -6.21
CA ARG A 350 5.33 -8.84 -6.09
C ARG A 350 6.66 -9.03 -5.37
N GLN A 351 7.69 -8.34 -5.81
CA GLN A 351 9.04 -8.35 -5.24
C GLN A 351 9.32 -7.04 -4.51
N PRO A 352 9.82 -7.07 -3.26
CA PRO A 352 10.25 -5.89 -2.52
C PRO A 352 11.28 -5.04 -3.28
N ASN A 353 11.14 -3.71 -3.21
CA ASN A 353 12.04 -2.77 -3.88
C ASN A 353 13.25 -2.45 -2.99
N THR A 354 14.15 -3.42 -2.80
CA THR A 354 15.25 -3.35 -1.81
C THR A 354 16.65 -3.50 -2.41
N ALA A 355 16.79 -4.08 -3.61
CA ALA A 355 18.09 -4.41 -4.20
C ALA A 355 18.95 -3.19 -4.58
N ALA A 356 18.33 -2.05 -4.92
CA ALA A 356 19.02 -0.88 -5.49
C ALA A 356 19.22 0.28 -4.50
N ILE A 357 18.95 0.07 -3.21
CA ILE A 357 19.00 1.13 -2.19
C ILE A 357 20.18 1.01 -1.21
N GLY A 358 21.08 0.04 -1.39
CA GLY A 358 22.32 -0.06 -0.59
C GLY A 358 22.13 -0.60 0.84
N ILE A 359 21.06 -1.36 1.10
CA ILE A 359 20.71 -1.83 2.45
C ILE A 359 21.63 -2.96 2.96
N ALA A 360 22.24 -3.73 2.06
CA ALA A 360 23.11 -4.84 2.44
C ALA A 360 24.44 -4.31 3.01
N GLU A 361 24.95 -3.24 2.43
CA GLU A 361 26.19 -2.55 2.80
C GLU A 361 26.11 -1.90 4.18
N VAL A 362 24.89 -1.58 4.65
CA VAL A 362 24.64 -1.03 5.99
C VAL A 362 24.16 -2.08 7.00
N GLY A 363 24.19 -3.37 6.65
CA GLY A 363 23.90 -4.47 7.58
C GLY A 363 22.41 -4.72 7.87
N ILE A 364 21.50 -4.23 7.02
CA ILE A 364 20.06 -4.50 7.17
C ILE A 364 19.75 -5.90 6.66
N LYS A 365 19.18 -6.75 7.53
CA LYS A 365 18.81 -8.12 7.17
C LYS A 365 17.56 -8.17 6.28
N THR A 366 17.61 -9.06 5.29
CA THR A 366 16.46 -9.38 4.43
C THR A 366 16.13 -10.87 4.46
N THR A 367 14.89 -11.21 4.13
CA THR A 367 14.45 -12.58 3.88
C THR A 367 15.02 -13.09 2.55
N ALA A 368 14.89 -14.39 2.28
CA ALA A 368 15.26 -14.98 0.99
C ALA A 368 14.54 -14.36 -0.23
N THR A 369 13.38 -13.73 -0.02
CA THR A 369 12.62 -13.02 -1.07
C THR A 369 13.04 -11.55 -1.21
N GLY A 370 14.06 -11.10 -0.47
CA GLY A 370 14.55 -9.72 -0.46
C GLY A 370 13.73 -8.75 0.39
N ALA A 371 12.79 -9.23 1.21
CA ALA A 371 11.98 -8.38 2.08
C ALA A 371 12.77 -7.97 3.32
N ILE A 372 12.68 -6.72 3.76
CA ILE A 372 13.36 -6.25 4.97
C ILE A 372 12.73 -6.92 6.19
N VAL A 373 13.58 -7.50 7.05
CA VAL A 373 13.16 -8.10 8.32
C VAL A 373 12.98 -6.98 9.33
N ILE A 374 11.81 -6.96 9.97
CA ILE A 374 11.45 -5.99 11.02
C ILE A 374 10.89 -6.71 12.25
N ASP A 375 10.96 -6.04 13.39
CA ASP A 375 10.19 -6.41 14.58
C ASP A 375 8.75 -5.84 14.54
N ASP A 376 7.99 -6.04 15.61
CA ASP A 376 6.62 -5.53 15.79
C ASP A 376 6.55 -4.00 15.99
N HIS A 377 7.69 -3.35 16.18
CA HIS A 377 7.88 -1.90 16.25
C HIS A 377 8.40 -1.30 14.93
N MET A 378 8.43 -2.10 13.85
CA MET A 378 8.93 -1.72 12.51
C MET A 378 10.44 -1.39 12.48
N ARG A 379 11.21 -1.77 13.51
CA ARG A 379 12.66 -1.56 13.57
C ARG A 379 13.37 -2.58 12.70
N THR A 380 14.39 -2.15 11.97
CA THR A 380 15.29 -3.09 11.26
C THR A 380 16.40 -3.58 12.19
N THR A 381 17.39 -4.29 11.66
CA THR A 381 18.60 -4.63 12.43
C THR A 381 19.49 -3.44 12.79
N VAL A 382 19.23 -2.26 12.23
CA VAL A 382 19.92 -1.01 12.56
C VAL A 382 18.94 -0.10 13.31
N GLU A 383 19.29 0.28 14.54
CA GLU A 383 18.37 0.89 15.52
C GLU A 383 17.63 2.14 15.02
N HIS A 384 18.32 3.03 14.30
CA HIS A 384 17.75 4.28 13.78
C HIS A 384 17.11 4.14 12.39
N ILE A 385 17.10 2.93 11.81
CA ILE A 385 16.51 2.63 10.50
C ILE A 385 15.30 1.69 10.68
N TYR A 386 14.18 2.10 10.12
CA TYR A 386 12.90 1.41 10.16
C TYR A 386 12.49 1.03 8.74
N ALA A 387 11.58 0.06 8.63
CA ALA A 387 10.94 -0.27 7.35
C ALA A 387 9.45 -0.57 7.54
N ALA A 388 8.63 -0.21 6.55
CA ALA A 388 7.18 -0.42 6.60
C ALA A 388 6.57 -0.66 5.22
N GLY A 389 5.47 -1.42 5.18
CA GLY A 389 4.72 -1.73 3.97
C GLY A 389 5.36 -2.82 3.11
N ASP A 390 5.03 -2.84 1.81
CA ASP A 390 5.36 -3.97 0.91
C ASP A 390 6.85 -4.29 0.74
N CYS A 391 7.76 -3.41 1.17
CA CYS A 391 9.20 -3.68 1.18
C CYS A 391 9.64 -4.64 2.31
N THR A 392 8.72 -4.95 3.23
CA THR A 392 8.92 -5.80 4.40
C THR A 392 8.20 -7.14 4.26
N ASN A 393 8.25 -7.98 5.29
CA ASN A 393 7.49 -9.23 5.39
C ASN A 393 6.02 -9.04 5.84
N GLN A 394 5.55 -7.79 6.00
CA GLN A 394 4.17 -7.49 6.35
C GLN A 394 3.18 -7.87 5.24
N PRO A 395 1.90 -8.12 5.56
CA PRO A 395 0.85 -8.26 4.57
C PRO A 395 0.76 -7.03 3.64
N GLN A 396 0.73 -7.26 2.33
CA GLN A 396 0.74 -6.21 1.29
C GLN A 396 -0.64 -5.59 1.09
N LEU A 397 -1.10 -4.86 2.11
CA LEU A 397 -2.40 -4.20 2.16
C LEU A 397 -2.19 -2.73 2.54
N VAL A 398 -2.86 -1.82 1.84
CA VAL A 398 -2.63 -0.38 2.01
C VAL A 398 -2.88 0.10 3.45
N TYR A 399 -3.89 -0.45 4.12
CA TYR A 399 -4.21 -0.12 5.51
C TYR A 399 -3.20 -0.72 6.50
N VAL A 400 -2.53 -1.82 6.17
CA VAL A 400 -1.39 -2.33 6.95
C VAL A 400 -0.19 -1.42 6.77
N ALA A 401 0.13 -1.04 5.54
CA ALA A 401 1.24 -0.13 5.24
C ALA A 401 1.06 1.22 5.95
N ALA A 402 -0.13 1.82 5.90
CA ALA A 402 -0.44 3.06 6.61
C ALA A 402 -0.33 2.89 8.13
N ALA A 403 -0.94 1.84 8.70
CA ALA A 403 -0.90 1.56 10.13
C ALA A 403 0.53 1.33 10.66
N ALA A 404 1.38 0.67 9.86
CA ALA A 404 2.80 0.48 10.13
C ALA A 404 3.54 1.82 10.09
N GLY A 405 3.36 2.62 9.04
CA GLY A 405 3.99 3.94 8.90
C GLY A 405 3.66 4.90 10.04
N THR A 406 2.40 4.97 10.47
CA THR A 406 1.99 5.79 11.64
C THR A 406 2.71 5.35 12.92
N ARG A 407 2.82 4.04 13.18
CA ARG A 407 3.51 3.51 14.37
C ARG A 407 5.02 3.70 14.30
N THR A 408 5.60 3.57 13.11
CA THR A 408 7.01 3.90 12.88
C THR A 408 7.30 5.35 13.26
N ALA A 409 6.45 6.30 12.87
CA ALA A 409 6.63 7.69 13.27
C ALA A 409 6.65 7.86 14.80
N VAL A 410 5.70 7.23 15.51
CA VAL A 410 5.66 7.25 16.98
C VAL A 410 6.97 6.71 17.58
N ASN A 411 7.48 5.59 17.05
CA ASN A 411 8.71 4.97 17.54
C ASN A 411 9.95 5.82 17.22
N MET A 412 9.98 6.48 16.05
CA MET A 412 11.06 7.39 15.66
C MET A 412 11.16 8.62 16.56
N THR A 413 10.02 9.13 17.05
CA THR A 413 9.93 10.33 17.89
C THR A 413 9.95 10.03 19.39
N GLY A 414 10.32 8.81 19.78
CA GLY A 414 10.56 8.42 21.18
C GLY A 414 9.37 7.80 21.90
N GLY A 415 8.26 7.53 21.20
CA GLY A 415 7.17 6.72 21.71
C GLY A 415 7.42 5.23 21.57
N ASP A 416 6.42 4.44 21.98
CA ASP A 416 6.47 2.97 21.93
C ASP A 416 5.14 2.42 21.40
N ALA A 417 5.16 1.90 20.18
CA ALA A 417 3.98 1.46 19.46
C ALA A 417 4.23 0.18 18.65
N THR A 418 3.36 -0.81 18.86
CA THR A 418 3.38 -2.10 18.17
C THR A 418 2.23 -2.21 17.16
N LEU A 419 2.44 -2.99 16.09
CA LEU A 419 1.39 -3.32 15.12
C LEU A 419 0.78 -4.71 15.37
N ASP A 420 -0.46 -4.74 15.89
CA ASP A 420 -1.25 -5.97 16.02
C ASP A 420 -2.04 -6.27 14.74
N LEU A 421 -1.81 -7.45 14.16
CA LEU A 421 -2.46 -7.94 12.95
C LEU A 421 -3.34 -9.17 13.19
N CYS A 422 -3.61 -9.54 14.45
CA CYS A 422 -4.37 -10.76 14.78
C CYS A 422 -5.80 -10.75 14.21
N THR A 423 -6.39 -9.57 14.03
CA THR A 423 -7.76 -9.38 13.51
C THR A 423 -7.76 -8.63 12.17
N LEU A 424 -6.71 -8.80 11.37
CA LEU A 424 -6.56 -8.16 10.07
C LEU A 424 -7.58 -8.73 9.07
N PRO A 425 -8.58 -7.96 8.60
CA PRO A 425 -9.41 -8.40 7.48
C PRO A 425 -8.63 -8.30 6.17
N ALA A 426 -8.99 -9.13 5.20
CA ALA A 426 -8.51 -9.07 3.82
C ALA A 426 -9.66 -9.32 2.85
N VAL A 427 -9.65 -8.66 1.69
CA VAL A 427 -10.72 -8.75 0.68
C VAL A 427 -10.11 -8.86 -0.71
N VAL A 428 -10.66 -9.77 -1.51
CA VAL A 428 -10.44 -9.90 -2.97
C VAL A 428 -11.72 -9.47 -3.65
N PHE A 429 -11.62 -8.46 -4.52
CA PHE A 429 -12.76 -7.79 -5.15
C PHE A 429 -13.19 -8.49 -6.44
N THR A 430 -13.25 -9.82 -6.41
CA THR A 430 -14.00 -10.63 -7.37
C THR A 430 -15.49 -10.59 -7.07
N ASP A 431 -16.29 -11.25 -7.91
CA ASP A 431 -17.72 -11.42 -7.72
C ASP A 431 -18.09 -12.92 -7.89
N PRO A 432 -18.44 -13.63 -6.80
CA PRO A 432 -18.56 -13.12 -5.44
C PRO A 432 -17.20 -12.70 -4.81
N PRO A 433 -17.18 -11.66 -3.96
CA PRO A 433 -16.00 -11.29 -3.19
C PRO A 433 -15.51 -12.41 -2.28
N VAL A 434 -14.18 -12.55 -2.16
CA VAL A 434 -13.55 -13.37 -1.10
C VAL A 434 -13.12 -12.44 0.02
N ALA A 435 -13.47 -12.77 1.26
CA ALA A 435 -13.02 -12.03 2.43
C ALA A 435 -12.61 -12.95 3.57
N THR A 436 -11.56 -12.57 4.30
CA THR A 436 -11.04 -13.38 5.41
C THR A 436 -10.64 -12.51 6.60
N VAL A 437 -10.73 -13.06 7.80
CA VAL A 437 -10.15 -12.50 9.02
C VAL A 437 -9.79 -13.61 10.00
N GLY A 438 -8.72 -13.42 10.77
CA GLY A 438 -8.25 -14.41 11.74
C GLY A 438 -7.61 -15.61 11.08
N VAL A 439 -7.78 -16.79 11.67
CA VAL A 439 -7.10 -18.02 11.24
C VAL A 439 -8.04 -19.02 10.56
N THR A 440 -7.48 -19.83 9.66
CA THR A 440 -8.15 -21.03 9.16
C THR A 440 -8.07 -22.16 10.18
N GLU A 441 -8.88 -23.21 10.00
CA GLU A 441 -8.81 -24.40 10.87
C GLU A 441 -7.42 -25.06 10.82
N ALA A 442 -6.82 -25.17 9.63
CA ALA A 442 -5.48 -25.71 9.46
C ALA A 442 -4.42 -24.87 10.20
N GLN A 443 -4.54 -23.54 10.15
CA GLN A 443 -3.65 -22.64 10.89
C GLN A 443 -3.86 -22.73 12.40
N ALA A 444 -5.09 -22.90 12.88
CA ALA A 444 -5.38 -23.08 14.29
C ALA A 444 -4.77 -24.40 14.81
N ARG A 445 -4.95 -25.51 14.07
CA ARG A 445 -4.35 -26.82 14.40
C ARG A 445 -2.83 -26.77 14.39
N ALA A 446 -2.23 -26.08 13.42
CA ALA A 446 -0.78 -25.88 13.36
C ALA A 446 -0.21 -25.09 14.56
N ARG A 447 -1.06 -24.30 15.24
CA ARG A 447 -0.73 -23.58 16.49
C ARG A 447 -1.06 -24.38 17.75
N GLY A 448 -1.46 -25.65 17.63
CA GLY A 448 -1.85 -26.50 18.76
C GLY A 448 -3.21 -26.16 19.36
N ILE A 449 -4.06 -25.39 18.65
CA ILE A 449 -5.41 -25.04 19.11
C ILE A 449 -6.39 -26.09 18.58
N GLU A 450 -7.14 -26.74 19.48
CA GLU A 450 -8.25 -27.59 19.09
C GLU A 450 -9.39 -26.74 18.53
N ALA A 451 -9.47 -26.68 17.21
CA ALA A 451 -10.49 -25.91 16.50
C ALA A 451 -11.54 -26.84 15.85
N GLU A 452 -12.74 -26.30 15.73
CA GLU A 452 -13.78 -26.82 14.86
C GLU A 452 -14.27 -25.71 13.91
N SER A 453 -14.80 -26.10 12.75
CA SER A 453 -15.34 -25.16 11.78
C SER A 453 -16.75 -25.56 11.34
N ARG A 454 -17.50 -24.58 10.82
CA ARG A 454 -18.78 -24.77 10.14
C ARG A 454 -18.78 -24.00 8.84
N ILE A 455 -19.39 -24.57 7.81
CA ILE A 455 -19.58 -23.95 6.51
C ILE A 455 -21.09 -23.85 6.27
N LEU A 456 -21.56 -22.62 6.09
CA LEU A 456 -22.92 -22.32 5.69
C LEU A 456 -22.93 -21.92 4.22
N THR A 457 -23.54 -22.72 3.36
CA THR A 457 -23.76 -22.38 1.94
C THR A 457 -24.81 -21.28 1.80
N LEU A 458 -24.67 -20.40 0.80
CA LEU A 458 -25.52 -19.20 0.69
C LEU A 458 -26.98 -19.50 0.31
N ASP A 459 -27.32 -20.71 -0.12
CA ASP A 459 -28.70 -21.17 -0.24
C ASP A 459 -29.43 -21.26 1.11
N ASN A 460 -28.73 -21.14 2.23
CA ASN A 460 -29.31 -21.00 3.57
C ASN A 460 -29.36 -19.54 4.05
N VAL A 461 -28.90 -18.57 3.26
CA VAL A 461 -28.92 -17.15 3.63
C VAL A 461 -30.10 -16.45 2.95
N PRO A 462 -31.10 -15.94 3.70
CA PRO A 462 -32.32 -15.36 3.14
C PRO A 462 -32.08 -14.29 2.07
N ARG A 463 -31.07 -13.43 2.28
CA ARG A 463 -30.74 -12.38 1.29
C ARG A 463 -30.19 -12.95 -0.03
N ALA A 464 -29.46 -14.07 0.00
CA ALA A 464 -28.93 -14.70 -1.22
C ALA A 464 -30.07 -15.39 -1.99
N LEU A 465 -30.98 -16.04 -1.26
CA LEU A 465 -32.23 -16.57 -1.83
C LEU A 465 -33.06 -15.46 -2.48
N ALA A 466 -33.26 -14.33 -1.79
CA ALA A 466 -33.99 -13.18 -2.34
C ALA A 466 -33.29 -12.54 -3.55
N ASN A 467 -31.96 -12.66 -3.64
CA ASN A 467 -31.18 -12.25 -4.80
C ASN A 467 -31.25 -13.25 -5.96
N PHE A 468 -31.75 -14.47 -5.74
CA PHE A 468 -31.62 -15.60 -6.66
C PHE A 468 -30.15 -15.89 -7.03
N GLU A 469 -29.25 -15.62 -6.08
CA GLU A 469 -27.81 -15.73 -6.27
C GLU A 469 -27.19 -16.36 -5.02
N THR A 470 -26.97 -17.67 -5.08
CA THR A 470 -26.53 -18.50 -3.95
C THR A 470 -25.12 -19.04 -4.12
N ARG A 471 -24.34 -18.48 -5.06
CA ARG A 471 -22.92 -18.83 -5.24
C ARG A 471 -22.11 -18.44 -4.01
N GLY A 472 -21.54 -19.44 -3.34
CA GLY A 472 -20.55 -19.27 -2.28
C GLY A 472 -21.01 -19.73 -0.90
N PHE A 473 -20.31 -19.27 0.13
CA PHE A 473 -20.50 -19.73 1.51
C PHE A 473 -19.91 -18.76 2.53
N ILE A 474 -20.28 -18.98 3.80
CA ILE A 474 -19.67 -18.36 4.98
C ILE A 474 -19.14 -19.49 5.87
N LYS A 475 -17.84 -19.46 6.17
CA LYS A 475 -17.17 -20.40 7.06
C LYS A 475 -16.70 -19.68 8.32
N LEU A 476 -16.99 -20.28 9.48
CA LEU A 476 -16.50 -19.82 10.78
C LEU A 476 -15.61 -20.90 11.40
N VAL A 477 -14.56 -20.46 12.09
CA VAL A 477 -13.62 -21.31 12.83
C VAL A 477 -13.65 -20.89 14.29
N ALA A 478 -13.86 -21.85 15.19
CA ALA A 478 -13.95 -21.60 16.63
C ALA A 478 -13.10 -22.59 17.43
N GLU A 479 -12.67 -22.18 18.61
CA GLU A 479 -11.99 -23.02 19.59
C GLU A 479 -12.99 -23.96 20.26
N ARG A 480 -12.73 -25.27 20.21
CA ARG A 480 -13.68 -26.30 20.66
C ARG A 480 -14.04 -26.18 22.14
N ALA A 481 -13.05 -25.89 22.99
CA ALA A 481 -13.25 -25.86 24.43
C ALA A 481 -14.07 -24.66 24.92
N THR A 482 -13.93 -23.50 24.26
CA THR A 482 -14.48 -22.22 24.73
C THR A 482 -15.58 -21.67 23.82
N GLY A 483 -15.72 -22.20 22.61
CA GLY A 483 -16.55 -21.62 21.55
C GLY A 483 -16.02 -20.28 21.02
N ARG A 484 -14.82 -19.83 21.43
CA ARG A 484 -14.25 -18.54 21.02
C ARG A 484 -14.04 -18.51 19.50
N LEU A 485 -14.52 -17.45 18.85
CA LEU A 485 -14.32 -17.26 17.42
C LEU A 485 -12.84 -16.99 17.12
N LEU A 486 -12.27 -17.76 16.19
CA LEU A 486 -10.86 -17.72 15.80
C LEU A 486 -10.64 -17.18 14.39
N GLY A 487 -11.64 -17.31 13.51
CA GLY A 487 -11.55 -16.83 12.13
C GLY A 487 -12.87 -16.95 11.37
N ALA A 488 -12.94 -16.19 10.29
CA ALA A 488 -14.03 -16.26 9.32
C ALA A 488 -13.47 -16.21 7.90
N GLN A 489 -14.08 -17.00 7.01
CA GLN A 489 -13.79 -17.03 5.58
C GLN A 489 -15.11 -16.92 4.82
N VAL A 490 -15.22 -15.92 3.96
CA VAL A 490 -16.46 -15.57 3.28
C VAL A 490 -16.19 -15.56 1.77
N LEU A 491 -17.03 -16.26 1.02
CA LEU A 491 -17.16 -16.14 -0.43
C LEU A 491 -18.63 -15.80 -0.69
N ALA A 492 -18.95 -14.51 -0.81
CA ALA A 492 -20.34 -14.06 -0.90
C ALA A 492 -20.42 -12.64 -1.46
N ALA A 493 -21.56 -12.30 -2.08
CA ALA A 493 -21.91 -10.91 -2.38
C ALA A 493 -21.76 -10.05 -1.11
N GLU A 494 -21.19 -8.86 -1.26
CA GLU A 494 -20.86 -7.97 -0.13
C GLU A 494 -19.92 -8.58 0.92
N GLY A 495 -19.15 -9.62 0.58
CA GLY A 495 -18.25 -10.30 1.52
C GLY A 495 -17.24 -9.39 2.21
N GLY A 496 -16.80 -8.33 1.54
CA GLY A 496 -15.92 -7.31 2.11
C GLY A 496 -16.58 -6.46 3.22
N GLU A 497 -17.90 -6.31 3.22
CA GLU A 497 -18.64 -5.61 4.28
C GLU A 497 -18.94 -6.58 5.44
N ILE A 498 -19.35 -7.81 5.13
CA ILE A 498 -19.67 -8.85 6.12
C ILE A 498 -18.46 -9.12 7.03
N ILE A 499 -17.27 -9.24 6.44
CA ILE A 499 -16.06 -9.66 7.17
C ILE A 499 -15.68 -8.70 8.30
N GLN A 500 -16.07 -7.42 8.19
CA GLN A 500 -15.75 -6.43 9.21
C GLN A 500 -16.50 -6.70 10.53
N SER A 501 -17.72 -7.22 10.47
CA SER A 501 -18.47 -7.66 11.66
C SER A 501 -17.77 -8.85 12.34
N ALA A 502 -17.26 -9.80 11.55
CA ALA A 502 -16.45 -10.89 12.08
C ALA A 502 -15.13 -10.37 12.70
N ALA A 503 -14.46 -9.41 12.06
CA ALA A 503 -13.25 -8.79 12.60
C ALA A 503 -13.46 -8.16 13.98
N LEU A 504 -14.57 -7.44 14.16
CA LEU A 504 -14.98 -6.88 15.45
C LEU A 504 -15.30 -7.98 16.48
N ALA A 505 -15.99 -9.04 16.08
CA ALA A 505 -16.28 -10.17 16.96
C ALA A 505 -14.99 -10.87 17.46
N LEU A 506 -14.02 -11.10 16.56
CA LEU A 506 -12.69 -11.62 16.93
C LEU A 506 -11.95 -10.67 17.88
N ARG A 507 -11.96 -9.36 17.59
CA ARG A 507 -11.27 -8.34 18.40
C ARG A 507 -11.81 -8.31 19.83
N ASN A 508 -13.12 -8.49 19.99
CA ASN A 508 -13.78 -8.55 21.29
C ASN A 508 -13.81 -9.95 21.90
N ARG A 509 -13.11 -10.92 21.30
CA ARG A 509 -13.01 -12.32 21.78
C ARG A 509 -14.39 -12.97 21.98
N MET A 510 -15.36 -12.65 21.14
CA MET A 510 -16.71 -13.21 21.21
C MET A 510 -16.69 -14.72 20.93
N SER A 511 -17.60 -15.46 21.56
CA SER A 511 -17.87 -16.86 21.19
C SER A 511 -18.85 -16.92 20.01
N VAL A 512 -18.93 -18.07 19.34
CA VAL A 512 -19.94 -18.33 18.31
C VAL A 512 -21.36 -18.21 18.87
N GLN A 513 -21.60 -18.64 20.11
CA GLN A 513 -22.88 -18.42 20.78
C GLN A 513 -23.14 -16.94 21.01
N GLY A 514 -22.15 -16.19 21.52
CA GLY A 514 -22.30 -14.75 21.73
C GLY A 514 -22.56 -13.97 20.43
N LEU A 515 -22.04 -14.45 19.29
CA LEU A 515 -22.35 -13.91 17.97
C LEU A 515 -23.78 -14.31 17.51
N ALA A 516 -24.16 -15.57 17.72
CA ALA A 516 -25.50 -16.08 17.40
C ALA A 516 -26.61 -15.38 18.19
N ASP A 517 -26.35 -14.99 19.44
CA ASP A 517 -27.32 -14.33 20.31
C ASP A 517 -27.59 -12.86 19.93
N GLN A 518 -26.75 -12.25 19.07
CA GLN A 518 -26.98 -10.88 18.61
C GLN A 518 -28.18 -10.81 17.64
N LEU A 519 -28.85 -9.66 17.64
CA LEU A 519 -29.85 -9.33 16.63
C LEU A 519 -29.14 -8.88 15.35
N PHE A 520 -29.36 -9.63 14.26
CA PHE A 520 -28.95 -9.25 12.91
C PHE A 520 -30.20 -8.88 12.09
N PRO A 521 -30.15 -7.82 11.27
CA PRO A 521 -31.28 -7.49 10.40
C PRO A 521 -31.54 -8.61 9.39
N TYR A 522 -32.79 -9.07 9.33
CA TYR A 522 -33.25 -10.07 8.37
C TYR A 522 -33.05 -9.58 6.93
N LEU A 523 -32.76 -10.51 6.01
CA LEU A 523 -32.48 -10.21 4.59
C LEU A 523 -31.28 -9.28 4.40
N THR A 524 -30.24 -9.46 5.22
CA THR A 524 -28.91 -8.91 4.97
C THR A 524 -27.91 -10.04 4.74
N MET A 525 -26.83 -9.80 3.98
CA MET A 525 -25.79 -10.82 3.80
C MET A 525 -25.05 -11.11 5.11
N VAL A 526 -24.89 -10.10 5.97
CA VAL A 526 -24.19 -10.24 7.25
C VAL A 526 -24.96 -11.13 8.24
N GLU A 527 -26.27 -11.29 8.09
CA GLU A 527 -27.08 -12.29 8.83
C GLU A 527 -26.51 -13.71 8.67
N GLY A 528 -25.87 -14.02 7.55
CA GLY A 528 -25.22 -15.31 7.34
C GLY A 528 -24.12 -15.64 8.36
N LEU A 529 -23.51 -14.64 9.02
CA LEU A 529 -22.59 -14.88 10.14
C LEU A 529 -23.34 -15.47 11.35
N LYS A 530 -24.50 -14.90 11.71
CA LYS A 530 -25.36 -15.40 12.80
C LYS A 530 -25.84 -16.82 12.49
N LEU A 531 -26.38 -17.03 11.29
CA LEU A 531 -26.86 -18.35 10.85
C LEU A 531 -25.74 -19.39 10.89
N CYS A 532 -24.54 -19.05 10.40
CA CYS A 532 -23.39 -19.96 10.44
C CYS A 532 -22.98 -20.27 11.89
N ALA A 533 -22.99 -19.28 12.77
CA ALA A 533 -22.67 -19.46 14.19
C ALA A 533 -23.69 -20.39 14.90
N GLN A 534 -24.97 -20.32 14.55
CA GLN A 534 -26.01 -21.22 15.09
C GLN A 534 -25.80 -22.68 14.70
N THR A 535 -25.14 -22.95 13.57
CA THR A 535 -24.84 -24.33 13.13
C THR A 535 -23.83 -25.07 14.00
N PHE A 536 -23.19 -24.39 14.95
CA PHE A 536 -22.34 -25.04 15.95
C PHE A 536 -23.16 -25.85 16.96
N THR A 537 -24.40 -25.45 17.23
CA THR A 537 -25.27 -26.07 18.25
C THR A 537 -26.57 -26.66 17.70
N ARG A 538 -26.98 -26.29 16.48
CA ARG A 538 -28.25 -26.71 15.87
C ARG A 538 -28.10 -27.06 14.39
N ASP A 539 -29.04 -27.82 13.84
CA ASP A 539 -29.15 -28.03 12.40
C ASP A 539 -29.84 -26.81 11.76
N VAL A 540 -29.20 -26.19 10.75
CA VAL A 540 -29.71 -24.99 10.09
C VAL A 540 -31.07 -25.21 9.43
N LYS A 541 -31.35 -26.44 8.96
CA LYS A 541 -32.64 -26.79 8.33
C LYS A 541 -33.80 -26.79 9.32
N GLN A 542 -33.51 -26.81 10.62
CA GLN A 542 -34.49 -26.79 11.70
C GLN A 542 -34.66 -25.39 12.30
N LEU A 543 -33.90 -24.39 11.83
CA LEU A 543 -34.04 -23.00 12.25
C LEU A 543 -35.17 -22.34 11.45
N SER A 544 -36.12 -21.70 12.14
CA SER A 544 -37.07 -20.80 11.47
C SER A 544 -36.34 -19.55 10.96
N CYS A 545 -36.95 -18.81 10.04
CA CYS A 545 -36.36 -17.66 9.36
C CYS A 545 -35.75 -16.57 10.28
N CYS A 546 -36.15 -16.53 11.56
CA CYS A 546 -35.63 -15.60 12.56
C CYS A 546 -35.26 -16.29 13.89
N ALA A 547 -35.08 -17.61 13.92
CA ALA A 547 -34.77 -18.32 15.15
C ALA A 547 -33.44 -17.80 15.74
N GLY A 548 -33.46 -17.46 17.05
CA GLY A 548 -32.29 -17.14 17.87
C GLY A 548 -31.66 -18.38 18.46
#